data_AF-A0A2M7TP14-F1
#
_entry.id   AF-A0A2M7TP14-F1
#
_cell.length_a   1.000
_cell.length_b   1.000
_cell.length_c   1.000
_cell.angle_alpha   90.00
_cell.angle_beta   90.00
_cell.angle_gamma   90.00
#
_symmetry.space_group_name_H-M   'P 1'
#
loop_
_entity.id
_entity.type
_entity.pdbx_description
1 polymer ?
#
loop_
_entity_poly.entity_id
_entity_poly.type
_entity_poly.pdbx_seq_one_letter_code
_entity_poly.pdbx_strand_id
1 'polypeptide(L)'
;IDQSGKVENTSKLTIVAFTNGKVKTLKITGREKRRVVRIMRTVEYPERVYIYQIFAALVFLLIKKEKIGEVIIDDEYVGHEPLIKDIIIKLYQKTKLKVPHIDFGLIGKDSEAHKVAIDAFRGRRKADIEVKSEEVLVLFYAKKKGWSSHSK
;
A
#
# COMPACT_ATOMS: atom_id res chain seq x y z
N ILE A 1 -8.08 6.91 -4.53
CA ILE A 1 -7.52 6.08 -3.45
C ILE A 1 -6.93 7.03 -2.43
N ASP A 2 -7.35 6.92 -1.18
CA ASP A 2 -6.84 7.77 -0.10
C ASP A 2 -6.31 6.90 1.06
N GLN A 3 -5.54 7.50 1.96
CA GLN A 3 -4.91 6.88 3.10
C GLN A 3 -5.32 7.55 4.41
N SER A 4 -5.43 6.76 5.48
CA SER A 4 -5.43 7.29 6.84
C SER A 4 -4.35 6.63 7.69
N GLY A 5 -3.49 7.46 8.28
CA GLY A 5 -2.32 7.05 9.04
C GLY A 5 -1.14 6.72 8.14
N LYS A 6 -0.11 7.57 8.11
CA LYS A 6 1.08 7.44 7.24
C LYS A 6 1.85 6.14 7.45
N VAL A 7 2.50 5.62 6.41
CA VAL A 7 3.20 4.34 6.45
C VAL A 7 4.37 4.40 7.43
N GLU A 8 5.16 5.46 7.39
CA GLU A 8 6.31 5.73 8.24
C GLU A 8 5.97 5.88 9.72
N ASN A 9 4.73 6.24 10.06
CA ASN A 9 4.25 6.21 11.44
C ASN A 9 3.92 4.77 11.87
N THR A 10 4.96 4.00 12.14
CA THR A 10 4.85 2.58 12.47
C THR A 10 4.21 2.28 13.83
N SER A 11 3.97 3.31 14.66
CA SER A 11 3.22 3.17 15.92
C SER A 11 1.71 3.06 15.71
N LYS A 12 1.21 3.58 14.58
CA LYS A 12 -0.21 3.56 14.21
C LYS A 12 -0.43 2.55 13.08
N LEU A 13 -1.66 2.07 12.94
CA LEU A 13 -2.07 1.34 11.75
C LEU A 13 -2.13 2.29 10.53
N THR A 14 -2.21 1.72 9.34
CA THR A 14 -2.50 2.44 8.10
C THR A 14 -3.71 1.80 7.45
N ILE A 15 -4.66 2.62 7.01
CA ILE A 15 -5.74 2.23 6.12
C ILE A 15 -5.48 2.84 4.75
N VAL A 16 -5.62 2.04 3.70
CA VAL A 16 -5.74 2.52 2.32
C VAL A 16 -7.15 2.18 1.83
N ALA A 17 -7.85 3.17 1.28
CA ALA A 17 -9.22 3.02 0.82
C ALA A 17 -9.35 3.37 -0.67
N PHE A 18 -10.22 2.62 -1.35
CA PHE A 18 -10.58 2.83 -2.74
C PHE A 18 -12.10 2.97 -2.85
N THR A 19 -12.54 3.93 -3.67
CA THR A 19 -13.93 4.20 -3.99
C THR A 19 -14.04 4.45 -5.50
N ASN A 20 -14.72 3.57 -6.23
CA ASN A 20 -15.08 3.76 -7.65
C ASN A 20 -16.27 2.84 -7.99
N GLY A 21 -17.48 3.25 -7.60
CA GLY A 21 -18.69 2.41 -7.64
C GLY A 21 -18.71 1.23 -6.65
N LYS A 22 -17.55 0.87 -6.09
CA LYS A 22 -17.38 -0.05 -4.95
C LYS A 22 -16.47 0.58 -3.92
N VAL A 23 -16.68 0.22 -2.67
CA VAL A 23 -15.85 0.63 -1.55
C VAL A 23 -15.02 -0.56 -1.08
N LYS A 24 -13.70 -0.37 -0.97
CA LYS A 24 -12.81 -1.37 -0.39
C LYS A 24 -11.72 -0.72 0.45
N THR A 25 -11.39 -1.37 1.55
CA THR A 25 -10.38 -0.91 2.51
C THR A 25 -9.37 -2.00 2.80
N LEU A 26 -8.13 -1.57 2.99
CA LEU A 26 -7.02 -2.43 3.36
C LEU A 26 -6.32 -1.85 4.59
N LYS A 27 -6.12 -2.70 5.60
CA LYS A 27 -5.46 -2.36 6.86
C LYS A 27 -4.12 -3.07 6.96
N ILE A 28 -3.08 -2.32 7.33
CA ILE A 28 -1.85 -2.87 7.88
C ILE A 28 -1.63 -2.33 9.28
N THR A 29 -1.38 -3.20 10.26
CA THR A 29 -1.20 -2.79 11.66
C THR A 29 0.18 -2.16 11.88
N GLY A 30 0.34 -1.37 12.95
CA GLY A 30 1.65 -0.85 13.33
C GLY A 30 2.69 -1.94 13.61
N ARG A 31 2.27 -3.09 14.15
CA ARG A 31 3.14 -4.27 14.34
C ARG A 31 3.68 -4.78 13.01
N GLU A 32 2.80 -4.98 12.03
CA GLU A 32 3.19 -5.48 10.69
C GLU A 32 4.06 -4.46 9.96
N LYS A 33 3.72 -3.16 10.01
CA LYS A 33 4.55 -2.09 9.42
C LYS A 33 5.97 -2.08 9.99
N ARG A 34 6.12 -2.19 11.32
CA ARG A 34 7.44 -2.27 11.96
C ARG A 34 8.26 -3.46 11.43
N ARG A 35 7.63 -4.60 11.20
CA ARG A 35 8.30 -5.79 10.68
C ARG A 35 8.75 -5.59 9.23
N VAL A 36 7.88 -5.06 8.37
CA VAL A 36 8.23 -4.75 6.98
C VAL A 36 9.37 -3.74 6.92
N VAL A 37 9.25 -2.61 7.63
CA VAL A 37 10.27 -1.56 7.65
C VAL A 37 11.61 -2.09 8.17
N ARG A 38 11.61 -2.90 9.23
CA ARG A 38 12.85 -3.50 9.75
C ARG A 38 13.58 -4.31 8.67
N ILE A 39 12.86 -5.15 7.93
CA ILE A 39 13.47 -6.00 6.91
C ILE A 39 13.92 -5.17 5.71
N MET A 40 13.07 -4.29 5.19
CA MET A 40 13.41 -3.49 4.00
C MET A 40 14.58 -2.53 4.27
N ARG A 41 14.68 -1.95 5.47
CA ARG A 41 15.84 -1.12 5.86
C ARG A 41 17.17 -1.86 5.85
N THR A 42 17.17 -3.19 6.03
CA THR A 42 18.41 -3.97 5.97
C THR A 42 18.87 -4.29 4.54
N VAL A 43 18.01 -4.08 3.54
CA VAL A 43 18.26 -4.50 2.15
C VAL A 43 18.31 -3.31 1.19
N GLU A 44 17.59 -2.22 1.48
CA GLU A 44 17.44 -1.08 0.56
C GLU A 44 18.41 0.07 0.90
N TYR A 45 19.02 0.63 -0.15
CA TYR A 45 19.78 1.89 -0.16
C TYR A 45 19.24 2.69 -1.36
N PRO A 46 18.83 3.98 -1.26
CA PRO A 46 18.98 4.96 -0.16
C PRO A 46 17.81 4.99 0.86
N GLU A 47 18.01 5.78 1.92
CA GLU A 47 17.04 5.98 3.00
C GLU A 47 15.68 6.46 2.46
N ARG A 48 14.60 5.75 2.83
CA ARG A 48 13.17 6.06 2.59
C ARG A 48 12.50 5.54 1.33
N VAL A 49 13.21 4.97 0.35
CA VAL A 49 12.56 4.32 -0.82
C VAL A 49 11.57 3.23 -0.39
N TYR A 50 11.88 2.54 0.72
CA TYR A 50 11.00 1.53 1.31
C TYR A 50 9.61 2.07 1.69
N ILE A 51 9.45 3.37 2.02
CA ILE A 51 8.14 3.95 2.37
C ILE A 51 7.23 3.92 1.15
N TYR A 52 7.76 4.38 0.01
CA TYR A 52 7.05 4.42 -1.27
C TYR A 52 6.77 3.01 -1.80
N GLN A 53 7.73 2.08 -1.63
CA GLN A 53 7.51 0.68 -1.94
C GLN A 53 6.39 0.07 -1.10
N ILE A 54 6.36 0.32 0.22
CA ILE A 54 5.28 -0.17 1.08
C ILE A 54 3.94 0.44 0.66
N PHE A 55 3.87 1.76 0.48
CA PHE A 55 2.64 2.42 0.06
C PHE A 55 2.13 1.86 -1.29
N ALA A 56 3.00 1.79 -2.30
CA ALA A 56 2.68 1.19 -3.60
C ALA A 56 2.22 -0.27 -3.48
N ALA A 57 2.84 -1.06 -2.62
CA ALA A 57 2.43 -2.43 -2.34
C ALA A 57 1.03 -2.50 -1.71
N LEU A 58 0.71 -1.62 -0.76
CA LEU A 58 -0.63 -1.58 -0.15
C LEU A 58 -1.69 -1.20 -1.19
N VAL A 59 -1.41 -0.21 -2.05
CA VAL A 59 -2.28 0.16 -3.17
C VAL A 59 -2.47 -1.05 -4.09
N PHE A 60 -1.38 -1.66 -4.57
CA PHE A 60 -1.45 -2.85 -5.42
C PHE A 60 -2.27 -3.98 -4.79
N LEU A 61 -2.04 -4.31 -3.51
CA LEU A 61 -2.78 -5.36 -2.81
C LEU A 61 -4.28 -5.04 -2.69
N LEU A 62 -4.65 -3.76 -2.53
CA LEU A 62 -6.03 -3.31 -2.47
C LEU A 62 -6.76 -3.51 -3.80
N ILE A 63 -6.11 -3.16 -4.93
CA ILE A 63 -6.79 -3.08 -6.23
C ILE A 63 -6.46 -4.20 -7.23
N LYS A 64 -5.44 -5.03 -7.02
CA LYS A 64 -5.00 -6.06 -8.00
C LYS A 64 -6.07 -7.08 -8.42
N LYS A 65 -7.08 -7.32 -7.57
CA LYS A 65 -8.20 -8.24 -7.85
C LYS A 65 -9.44 -7.53 -8.42
N GLU A 66 -9.41 -6.21 -8.47
CA GLU A 66 -10.52 -5.41 -8.95
C GLU A 66 -10.39 -5.14 -10.45
N LYS A 67 -11.51 -5.15 -11.17
CA LYS A 67 -11.55 -4.79 -12.59
C LYS A 67 -11.60 -3.27 -12.73
N ILE A 68 -10.46 -2.63 -12.57
CA ILE A 68 -10.32 -1.16 -12.61
C ILE A 68 -9.59 -0.77 -13.90
N GLY A 69 -10.21 0.12 -14.68
CA GLY A 69 -9.59 0.69 -15.88
C GLY A 69 -8.68 1.88 -15.54
N GLU A 70 -9.08 2.69 -14.56
CA GLU A 70 -8.41 3.91 -14.16
C GLU A 70 -8.52 4.13 -12.64
N VAL A 71 -7.45 4.66 -12.05
CA VAL A 71 -7.38 5.01 -10.63
C VAL A 71 -6.64 6.31 -10.41
N ILE A 72 -7.23 7.19 -9.60
CA ILE A 72 -6.58 8.38 -9.07
C ILE A 72 -6.16 8.09 -7.63
N ILE A 73 -4.90 8.35 -7.30
CA ILE A 73 -4.30 8.19 -5.96
C ILE A 73 -4.07 9.58 -5.36
N ASP A 74 -4.39 9.77 -4.07
CA ASP A 74 -4.13 11.03 -3.38
C ASP A 74 -2.64 11.38 -3.38
N ASP A 75 -2.33 12.68 -3.43
CA ASP A 75 -0.97 13.25 -3.40
C ASP A 75 -0.35 13.20 -1.99
N GLU A 76 -0.47 12.06 -1.31
CA GLU A 76 -0.01 11.84 0.07
C GLU A 76 1.52 12.00 0.22
N TYR A 77 2.26 11.68 -0.85
CA TYR A 77 3.73 11.77 -0.93
C TYR A 77 4.16 12.67 -2.09
N VAL A 78 3.91 13.97 -1.93
CA VAL A 78 4.22 15.01 -2.92
C VAL A 78 5.65 14.90 -3.45
N GLY A 79 5.81 14.87 -4.77
CA GLY A 79 7.08 14.77 -5.49
C GLY A 79 7.60 13.34 -5.70
N HIS A 80 6.89 12.33 -5.20
CA HIS A 80 7.23 10.92 -5.36
C HIS A 80 6.21 10.12 -6.19
N GLU A 81 5.24 10.80 -6.78
CA GLU A 81 4.17 10.23 -7.62
C GLU A 81 4.74 9.40 -8.78
N PRO A 82 5.75 9.87 -9.56
CA PRO A 82 6.30 9.06 -10.65
C PRO A 82 6.96 7.77 -10.15
N LEU A 83 7.63 7.82 -9.00
CA LEU A 83 8.27 6.65 -8.37
C LEU A 83 7.22 5.65 -7.88
N ILE A 84 6.18 6.12 -7.18
CA ILE A 84 5.09 5.26 -6.70
C ILE A 84 4.36 4.62 -7.89
N LYS A 85 4.06 5.40 -8.95
CA LYS A 85 3.47 4.91 -10.20
C LYS A 85 4.31 3.78 -10.80
N ASP A 86 5.61 4.02 -10.98
CA ASP A 86 6.54 3.02 -11.53
C ASP A 86 6.58 1.74 -10.69
N ILE A 87 6.61 1.84 -9.36
CA ILE A 87 6.58 0.67 -8.48
C ILE A 87 5.27 -0.11 -8.68
N ILE A 88 4.11 0.56 -8.69
CA ILE A 88 2.81 -0.13 -8.89
C ILE A 88 2.79 -0.83 -10.25
N ILE A 89 3.22 -0.16 -11.32
CA ILE A 89 3.29 -0.73 -12.67
C ILE A 89 4.17 -2.00 -12.67
N LYS A 90 5.36 -1.93 -12.06
CA LYS A 90 6.27 -3.08 -11.94
C LYS A 90 5.64 -4.25 -11.17
N LEU A 91 4.84 -3.99 -10.14
CA LEU A 91 4.11 -5.02 -9.41
C LEU A 91 3.03 -5.71 -10.28
N TYR A 92 2.27 -4.95 -11.06
CA TYR A 92 1.32 -5.50 -12.03
C TYR A 92 2.01 -6.34 -13.11
N GLN A 93 3.11 -5.83 -13.69
CA GLN A 93 3.90 -6.56 -14.68
C GLN A 93 4.47 -7.86 -14.12
N LYS A 94 5.07 -7.82 -12.92
CA LYS A 94 5.61 -9.00 -12.23
C LYS A 94 4.54 -10.08 -11.99
N THR A 95 3.29 -9.67 -11.76
CA THR A 95 2.17 -10.58 -11.55
C THR A 95 1.40 -10.92 -12.82
N LYS A 96 1.85 -10.43 -13.99
CA LYS A 96 1.21 -10.63 -15.31
C LYS A 96 -0.26 -10.18 -15.34
N LEU A 97 -0.61 -9.19 -14.52
CA LEU A 97 -1.93 -8.58 -14.48
C LEU A 97 -1.99 -7.37 -15.40
N LYS A 98 -3.18 -7.05 -15.93
CA LYS A 98 -3.39 -5.83 -16.70
C LYS A 98 -3.19 -4.61 -15.80
N VAL A 99 -2.32 -3.71 -16.23
CA VAL A 99 -2.02 -2.45 -15.53
C VAL A 99 -3.20 -1.48 -15.75
N PRO A 100 -3.79 -0.91 -14.68
CA PRO A 100 -4.77 0.17 -14.82
C PRO A 100 -4.07 1.48 -15.24
N HIS A 101 -4.82 2.43 -15.78
CA HIS A 101 -4.36 3.81 -15.86
C HIS A 101 -4.23 4.36 -14.43
N ILE A 102 -3.09 4.94 -14.08
CA ILE A 102 -2.80 5.42 -12.72
C ILE A 102 -2.44 6.88 -12.80
N ASP A 103 -3.22 7.73 -12.16
CA ASP A 103 -2.91 9.14 -11.98
C ASP A 103 -2.90 9.52 -10.50
N PHE A 104 -2.38 10.73 -10.26
CA PHE A 104 -2.22 11.33 -8.95
C PHE A 104 -2.96 12.66 -8.95
N GLY A 105 -3.58 12.99 -7.83
CA GLY A 105 -4.27 14.25 -7.67
C GLY A 105 -4.85 14.42 -6.27
N LEU A 106 -5.16 15.67 -5.93
CA LEU A 106 -5.71 16.04 -4.64
C LEU A 106 -7.08 15.39 -4.39
N ILE A 107 -7.12 14.43 -3.49
CA ILE A 107 -8.34 13.82 -2.99
C ILE A 107 -8.73 14.54 -1.71
N GLY A 108 -9.66 15.50 -1.83
CA GLY A 108 -10.10 16.32 -0.72
C GLY A 108 -10.74 15.51 0.43
N LYS A 109 -10.77 16.13 1.62
CA LYS A 109 -11.34 15.55 2.86
C LYS A 109 -12.83 15.15 2.74
N ASP A 110 -13.55 15.77 1.82
CA ASP A 110 -14.96 15.47 1.56
C ASP A 110 -15.18 14.28 0.63
N SER A 111 -14.12 13.76 0.02
CA SER A 111 -14.18 12.58 -0.83
C SER A 111 -14.63 11.35 -0.05
N GLU A 112 -15.28 10.43 -0.77
CA GLU A 112 -15.71 9.16 -0.19
C GLU A 112 -14.52 8.32 0.25
N ALA A 113 -13.43 8.31 -0.53
CA ALA A 113 -12.20 7.61 -0.19
C ALA A 113 -11.63 8.07 1.17
N HIS A 114 -11.60 9.38 1.40
CA HIS A 114 -11.14 9.95 2.66
C HIS A 114 -12.02 9.51 3.83
N LYS A 115 -13.34 9.68 3.69
CA LYS A 115 -14.34 9.30 4.70
C LYS A 115 -14.22 7.83 5.10
N VAL A 116 -14.12 6.95 4.11
CA VAL A 116 -13.97 5.51 4.32
C VAL A 116 -12.65 5.18 5.01
N ALA A 117 -11.54 5.81 4.58
CA ALA A 117 -10.23 5.59 5.19
C ALA A 117 -10.21 6.01 6.67
N ILE A 118 -10.75 7.20 6.99
CA ILE A 118 -10.75 7.74 8.35
C ILE A 118 -11.69 6.96 9.28
N ASP A 119 -12.86 6.52 8.81
CA ASP A 119 -13.78 5.74 9.63
C ASP A 119 -13.24 4.35 9.94
N ALA A 120 -12.60 3.70 8.97
CA ALA A 120 -11.89 2.44 9.21
C ALA A 120 -10.69 2.64 10.16
N PHE A 121 -9.96 3.74 10.04
CA PHE A 121 -8.83 4.05 10.92
C PHE A 121 -9.28 4.27 12.37
N ARG A 122 -10.43 4.92 12.56
CA ARG A 122 -11.06 5.17 13.88
C ARG A 122 -11.77 3.94 14.46
N GLY A 123 -11.82 2.82 13.73
CA GLY A 123 -12.51 1.61 14.16
C GLY A 123 -14.03 1.67 14.06
N ARG A 124 -14.58 2.71 13.42
CA ARG A 124 -16.03 2.83 13.13
C ARG A 124 -16.47 1.91 12.00
N ARG A 125 -15.51 1.49 11.17
CA ARG A 125 -15.67 0.51 10.09
C ARG A 125 -14.61 -0.59 10.22
N LYS A 126 -14.99 -1.84 10.01
CA LYS A 126 -14.02 -2.95 9.88
C LYS A 126 -13.37 -2.89 8.49
N ALA A 127 -12.05 -3.04 8.44
CA ALA A 127 -11.33 -3.13 7.17
C ALA A 127 -11.69 -4.42 6.42
N ASP A 128 -11.82 -4.33 5.09
CA ASP A 128 -12.20 -5.47 4.24
C ASP A 128 -11.04 -6.45 4.05
N ILE A 129 -9.80 -5.92 4.01
CA ILE A 129 -8.57 -6.69 3.91
C ILE A 129 -7.66 -6.34 5.09
N GLU A 130 -7.09 -7.36 5.73
CA GLU A 130 -5.98 -7.18 6.67
C GLU A 130 -4.71 -7.78 6.07
N VAL A 131 -3.68 -6.95 5.93
CA VAL A 131 -2.39 -7.32 5.33
C VAL A 131 -1.37 -7.67 6.40
N LYS A 132 -0.67 -8.78 6.19
CA LYS A 132 0.51 -9.20 6.95
C LYS A 132 1.80 -8.77 6.29
N SER A 133 2.87 -8.69 7.07
CA SER A 133 4.19 -8.26 6.61
C SER A 133 4.72 -9.10 5.44
N GLU A 134 4.47 -10.40 5.48
CA GLU A 134 4.87 -11.38 4.48
C GLU A 134 4.30 -11.08 3.10
N GLU A 135 3.03 -10.64 3.05
CA GLU A 135 2.35 -10.30 1.80
C GLU A 135 2.95 -9.06 1.13
N VAL A 136 3.55 -8.16 1.90
CA VAL A 136 4.28 -7.01 1.36
C VAL A 136 5.68 -7.44 0.93
N LEU A 137 6.39 -8.18 1.77
CA LEU A 137 7.79 -8.57 1.53
C LEU A 137 7.94 -9.49 0.31
N VAL A 138 6.99 -10.42 0.10
CA VAL A 138 7.01 -11.33 -1.07
C VAL A 138 6.93 -10.56 -2.41
N LEU A 139 6.33 -9.37 -2.42
CA LEU A 139 6.25 -8.54 -3.61
C LEU A 139 7.61 -8.02 -4.06
N PHE A 140 8.56 -7.84 -3.14
CA PHE A 140 9.89 -7.32 -3.46
C PHE A 140 10.98 -8.41 -3.44
N TYR A 141 10.88 -9.42 -2.58
CA TYR A 141 11.99 -10.33 -2.30
C TYR A 141 11.79 -11.81 -2.71
N ALA A 142 10.67 -12.17 -3.34
CA ALA A 142 10.34 -13.58 -3.67
C ALA A 142 11.16 -14.24 -4.80
N LYS A 143 12.45 -13.93 -4.92
CA LYS A 143 13.40 -14.60 -5.84
C LYS A 143 14.79 -14.82 -5.23
N LYS A 144 14.88 -15.15 -3.94
CA LYS A 144 15.99 -15.97 -3.44
C LYS A 144 15.43 -17.27 -2.88
N LYS A 145 15.61 -18.38 -3.60
CA LYS A 145 15.61 -19.72 -2.98
C LYS A 145 16.53 -19.62 -1.77
N GLY A 146 15.98 -19.70 -0.55
CA GLY A 146 16.76 -19.57 0.68
C GLY A 146 16.15 -18.74 1.80
N TRP A 147 14.93 -18.19 1.66
CA TRP A 147 14.23 -17.63 2.82
C TRP A 147 13.64 -18.77 3.67
N SER A 148 14.52 -19.50 4.36
CA SER A 148 14.10 -20.34 5.47
C SER A 148 13.74 -19.43 6.63
N SER A 149 12.51 -19.52 7.11
CA SER A 149 12.07 -18.92 8.36
C SER A 149 12.83 -19.56 9.53
N HIS A 150 14.08 -19.15 9.74
CA HIS A 150 14.83 -19.43 10.95
C HIS A 150 14.90 -18.15 11.76
N SER A 151 14.04 -18.04 12.76
CA SER A 151 14.21 -17.11 13.88
C SER A 151 13.39 -17.62 15.06
N LYS A 152 14.05 -18.50 15.82
CA LYS A 152 13.91 -18.83 17.26
C LYS A 152 12.52 -19.00 17.83
#